data_AF-F0Y550-F1
#
_entry.id   AF-F0Y550-F1
#
_cell.length_a   1.000
_cell.length_b   1.000
_cell.length_c   1.000
_cell.angle_alpha   90.00
_cell.angle_beta   90.00
_cell.angle_gamma   90.00
#
_symmetry.space_group_name_H-M   'P 1'
#
loop_
_entity.id
_entity.type
_entity.pdbx_description
1 polymer ?
#
loop_
_entity_poly.entity_id
_entity_poly.type
_entity_poly.pdbx_seq_one_letter_code
_entity_poly.pdbx_strand_id
1 'polypeptide(L)'
;MAARFDARALLLAAWLVNTQALLLAAWLVHTAAALKPITIHARALAATEHRVIRDTCERLGYAADVVAVAGEERAAILVDCDAEDDEPLVFGVMESLDALGGASALVAPWRGSADEDSYAGALRDHVERFELRKRVAVDATSTWDPKVVSPVAHVEIDGAVDDDGEFDVSRLVVLDGLVDEPLRRDLLGLLGDSGDGRCDPDPSVWTKDLYTELVLDAAGNEVPPPPGAKACWGLDGDHLLALCDEDTVPRPILELQTRLTKYLDPSITLCRVPPACLGDDILPIAANAPQHRDGSDAFDWHIDGDPAQHPPSPWTDAFGFHGNRRRGKPRFISCLVYLPAIWETAWGAPTRYVDPPTNEIFEVSPRPGRVAIDSVERQECFFA
;
A
#
# COMPACT_ATOMS: atom_id res chain seq x y z
N MET A 1 52.69 35.98 -57.52
CA MET A 1 52.32 34.74 -56.82
C MET A 1 50.86 34.90 -56.39
N ALA A 2 49.91 34.47 -57.22
CA ALA A 2 48.48 34.70 -57.00
C ALA A 2 47.95 33.66 -56.01
N ALA A 3 47.46 34.11 -54.86
CA ALA A 3 46.80 33.26 -53.88
C ALA A 3 45.52 32.68 -54.49
N ARG A 4 45.52 31.37 -54.76
CA ARG A 4 44.30 30.64 -55.14
C ARG A 4 43.41 30.58 -53.91
N PHE A 5 42.34 31.38 -53.91
CA PHE A 5 41.25 31.27 -52.95
C PHE A 5 40.56 29.91 -53.13
N ASP A 6 40.56 29.09 -52.08
CA ASP A 6 39.93 27.78 -52.08
C ASP A 6 38.41 27.92 -51.89
N ALA A 7 37.68 27.89 -53.00
CA ALA A 7 36.22 27.95 -53.03
C ALA A 7 35.56 26.84 -52.18
N ARG A 8 36.25 25.73 -51.90
CA ARG A 8 35.72 24.65 -51.04
C ARG A 8 35.65 25.06 -49.58
N ALA A 9 36.62 25.84 -49.10
CA ALA A 9 36.63 26.34 -47.72
C ALA A 9 35.46 27.32 -47.47
N LEU A 10 35.14 28.16 -48.46
CA LEU A 10 33.99 29.08 -48.41
C LEU A 10 32.64 28.34 -48.43
N LEU A 11 32.51 27.29 -49.25
CA LEU A 11 31.30 26.47 -49.30
C LEU A 11 31.09 25.67 -47.99
N LEU A 12 32.16 25.16 -47.39
CA LEU A 12 32.09 24.44 -46.11
C LEU A 12 31.71 25.39 -44.96
N ALA A 13 32.26 26.60 -44.93
CA ALA A 13 31.91 27.63 -43.95
C ALA A 13 30.45 28.09 -44.11
N ALA A 14 29.99 28.30 -45.34
CA ALA A 14 28.59 28.65 -45.59
C ALA A 14 27.62 27.52 -45.20
N TRP A 15 27.99 26.25 -45.44
CA TRP A 15 27.20 25.09 -45.03
C TRP A 15 27.14 24.97 -43.50
N LEU A 16 28.25 25.11 -42.79
CA LEU A 16 28.29 25.09 -41.31
C LEU A 16 27.43 26.19 -40.68
N VAL A 17 27.48 27.41 -41.22
CA VAL A 17 26.64 28.53 -40.75
C VAL A 17 25.16 28.25 -40.99
N ASN A 18 24.80 27.67 -42.14
CA ASN A 18 23.40 27.32 -42.43
C ASN A 18 22.88 26.17 -41.55
N THR A 19 23.71 25.15 -41.29
CA THR A 19 23.33 24.04 -40.41
C THR A 19 23.18 24.50 -38.96
N GLN A 20 24.07 25.38 -38.47
CA GLN A 20 23.92 25.99 -37.15
C GLN A 20 22.69 26.90 -37.07
N ALA A 21 22.39 27.67 -38.12
CA ALA A 21 21.20 28.52 -38.17
C ALA A 21 19.91 27.68 -38.22
N LEU A 22 19.89 26.55 -38.91
CA LEU A 22 18.75 25.63 -38.94
C LEU A 22 18.56 24.89 -37.61
N LEU A 23 19.64 24.49 -36.94
CA LEU A 23 19.56 23.91 -35.59
C LEU A 23 19.10 24.95 -34.56
N LEU A 24 19.58 26.20 -34.67
CA LEU A 24 19.13 27.30 -33.82
C LEU A 24 17.66 27.66 -34.10
N ALA A 25 17.24 27.66 -35.36
CA ALA A 25 15.84 27.90 -35.74
C ALA A 25 14.92 26.74 -35.31
N ALA A 26 15.35 25.49 -35.43
CA ALA A 26 14.62 24.34 -34.91
C ALA A 26 14.53 24.38 -33.38
N TRP A 27 15.61 24.75 -32.69
CA TRP A 27 15.63 24.97 -31.25
C TRP A 27 14.75 26.15 -30.84
N LEU A 28 14.74 27.25 -31.60
CA LEU A 28 13.87 28.41 -31.39
C LEU A 28 12.39 28.11 -31.67
N VAL A 29 12.09 27.26 -32.66
CA VAL A 29 10.72 26.80 -32.94
C VAL A 29 10.25 25.80 -31.88
N HIS A 30 11.15 24.98 -31.32
CA HIS A 30 10.85 24.12 -30.17
C HIS A 30 10.68 24.92 -28.87
N THR A 31 11.45 26.00 -28.67
CA THR A 31 11.34 26.87 -27.48
C THR A 31 10.24 27.93 -27.60
N ALA A 32 9.71 28.17 -28.79
CA ALA A 32 8.57 29.07 -29.03
C ALA A 32 7.23 28.32 -29.17
N ALA A 33 7.17 27.02 -28.84
CA ALA A 33 5.89 26.39 -28.58
C ALA A 33 5.26 27.12 -27.38
N ALA A 34 4.08 27.72 -27.60
CA ALA A 34 3.34 28.35 -26.51
C ALA A 34 3.09 27.28 -25.44
N LEU A 35 3.53 27.54 -24.21
CA LEU A 35 3.28 26.65 -23.08
C LEU A 35 1.78 26.37 -22.98
N LYS A 36 1.40 25.11 -22.74
CA LYS A 36 -0.01 24.74 -22.54
C LYS A 36 -0.49 25.40 -21.23
N PRO A 37 -1.51 26.27 -21.24
CA PRO A 37 -2.00 26.87 -20.01
C PRO A 37 -2.63 25.81 -19.12
N ILE A 38 -2.42 25.91 -17.81
CA ILE A 38 -3.08 25.07 -16.82
C ILE A 38 -3.38 25.85 -15.54
N THR A 39 -4.51 25.55 -14.90
CA THR A 39 -4.86 26.11 -13.59
C THR A 39 -4.67 25.04 -12.53
N ILE A 40 -4.06 25.39 -11.40
CA ILE A 40 -3.83 24.47 -10.28
C ILE A 40 -4.46 25.06 -9.03
N HIS A 41 -5.47 24.39 -8.50
CA HIS A 41 -6.06 24.72 -7.21
C HIS A 41 -5.18 24.13 -6.09
N ALA A 42 -4.44 25.00 -5.39
CA ALA A 42 -3.59 24.63 -4.27
C ALA A 42 -4.34 24.83 -2.94
N ARG A 43 -4.50 23.77 -2.15
CA ARG A 43 -5.16 23.78 -0.83
C ARG A 43 -4.15 23.42 0.25
N ALA A 44 -4.09 24.21 1.32
CA ALA A 44 -3.17 24.03 2.46
C ALA A 44 -1.69 23.81 2.08
N LEU A 45 -1.25 24.35 0.93
CA LEU A 45 0.14 24.30 0.49
C LEU A 45 0.87 25.61 0.84
N ALA A 46 2.15 25.50 1.18
CA ALA A 46 3.02 26.62 1.47
C ALA A 46 3.47 27.33 0.19
N ALA A 47 3.89 28.59 0.33
CA ALA A 47 4.37 29.39 -0.81
C ALA A 47 5.61 28.79 -1.52
N THR A 48 6.41 27.99 -0.81
CA THR A 48 7.54 27.24 -1.38
C THR A 48 7.05 26.13 -2.30
N GLU A 49 6.01 25.41 -1.89
CA GLU A 49 5.39 24.33 -2.66
C GLU A 49 4.73 24.88 -3.92
N HIS A 50 4.03 26.03 -3.82
CA HIS A 50 3.47 26.72 -5.00
C HIS A 50 4.53 27.05 -6.05
N ARG A 51 5.74 27.43 -5.60
CA ARG A 51 6.85 27.75 -6.51
C ARG A 51 7.37 26.50 -7.20
N VAL A 52 7.58 25.43 -6.45
CA VAL A 52 8.06 24.15 -7.00
C VAL A 52 7.06 23.57 -8.00
N ILE A 53 5.76 23.64 -7.71
CA ILE A 53 4.72 23.24 -8.66
C ILE A 53 4.87 24.04 -9.97
N ARG A 54 4.97 25.37 -9.88
CA ARG A 54 5.11 26.23 -11.08
C ARG A 54 6.37 25.91 -11.88
N ASP A 55 7.52 25.83 -11.21
CA ASP A 55 8.81 25.55 -11.85
C ASP A 55 8.79 24.18 -12.56
N THR A 56 8.12 23.18 -11.96
CA THR A 56 7.93 21.87 -12.57
C THR A 56 6.99 21.92 -13.77
N CYS A 57 5.86 22.63 -13.68
CA CYS A 57 4.97 22.81 -14.82
C CYS A 57 5.69 23.47 -16.01
N GLU A 58 6.45 24.55 -15.77
CA GLU A 58 7.20 25.25 -16.82
C GLU A 58 8.24 24.34 -17.47
N ARG A 59 8.97 23.55 -16.67
CA ARG A 59 9.94 22.55 -17.15
C ARG A 59 9.28 21.49 -18.05
N LEU A 60 8.02 21.15 -17.80
CA LEU A 60 7.25 20.17 -18.56
C LEU A 60 6.44 20.78 -19.72
N GLY A 61 6.59 22.07 -20.00
CA GLY A 61 5.94 22.74 -21.13
C GLY A 61 4.57 23.36 -20.82
N TYR A 62 4.25 23.57 -19.54
CA TYR A 62 2.98 24.14 -19.08
C TYR A 62 3.17 25.54 -18.48
N ALA A 63 2.23 26.44 -18.75
CA ALA A 63 2.13 27.73 -18.08
C ALA A 63 1.11 27.62 -16.95
N ALA A 64 1.59 27.39 -15.73
CA ALA A 64 0.74 27.13 -14.57
C ALA A 64 0.32 28.41 -13.84
N ASP A 65 -1.00 28.59 -13.70
CA ASP A 65 -1.61 29.52 -12.75
C ASP A 65 -1.96 28.76 -11.46
N VAL A 66 -1.16 28.94 -10.41
CA VAL A 66 -1.36 28.28 -9.11
C VAL A 66 -2.21 29.19 -8.22
N VAL A 67 -3.46 28.78 -8.01
CA VAL A 67 -4.49 29.52 -7.28
C VAL A 67 -4.67 28.89 -5.91
N ALA A 68 -4.49 29.69 -4.85
CA ALA A 68 -4.78 29.24 -3.49
C ALA A 68 -6.30 29.12 -3.29
N VAL A 69 -6.76 27.96 -2.85
CA VAL A 69 -8.18 27.67 -2.56
C VAL A 69 -8.33 27.29 -1.09
N ALA A 70 -9.44 27.68 -0.46
CA ALA A 70 -9.71 27.36 0.94
C ALA A 70 -9.83 25.84 1.17
N GLY A 71 -9.26 25.37 2.28
CA GLY A 71 -9.27 23.96 2.66
C GLY A 71 -8.25 23.66 3.73
N GLU A 72 -8.47 22.56 4.44
CA GLU A 72 -7.52 22.02 5.42
C GLU A 72 -6.69 20.88 4.82
N GLU A 73 -7.19 20.28 3.74
CA GLU A 73 -6.54 19.18 3.04
C GLU A 73 -5.42 19.70 2.14
N ARG A 74 -4.25 19.07 2.23
CA ARG A 74 -3.09 19.36 1.37
C ARG A 74 -3.33 18.78 -0.01
N ALA A 75 -3.49 19.65 -1.02
CA ALA A 75 -3.76 19.21 -2.38
C ALA A 75 -3.28 20.20 -3.44
N ALA A 76 -2.86 19.67 -4.59
CA ALA A 76 -2.69 20.38 -5.85
C ALA A 76 -3.61 19.74 -6.89
N ILE A 77 -4.73 20.38 -7.19
CA ILE A 77 -5.72 19.87 -8.15
C ILE A 77 -5.50 20.53 -9.51
N LEU A 78 -5.16 19.74 -10.51
CA LEU A 78 -4.85 20.21 -11.86
C LEU A 78 -6.15 20.29 -12.68
N VAL A 79 -6.67 21.49 -12.86
CA VAL A 79 -7.97 21.75 -13.50
C VAL A 79 -7.84 21.66 -15.02
N ASP A 80 -8.84 21.03 -15.66
CA ASP A 80 -8.89 20.75 -17.11
C ASP A 80 -7.73 19.87 -17.61
N CYS A 81 -7.12 19.13 -16.69
CA CYS A 81 -6.03 18.19 -16.94
C CYS A 81 -6.58 16.83 -17.40
N ASP A 82 -6.00 16.22 -18.44
CA ASP A 82 -6.28 14.83 -18.81
C ASP A 82 -5.39 13.88 -18.02
N ALA A 83 -5.98 12.89 -17.35
CA ALA A 83 -5.25 11.91 -16.56
C ALA A 83 -4.26 11.05 -17.36
N GLU A 84 -4.53 10.81 -18.64
CA GLU A 84 -3.75 10.01 -19.58
C GLU A 84 -2.79 10.89 -20.41
N ASP A 85 -3.28 11.96 -21.04
CA ASP A 85 -2.44 12.81 -21.90
C ASP A 85 -1.45 13.66 -21.09
N ASP A 86 -1.82 14.04 -19.86
CA ASP A 86 -1.02 14.91 -18.98
C ASP A 86 -0.41 14.13 -17.80
N GLU A 87 -0.31 12.81 -17.92
CA GLU A 87 0.30 11.93 -16.91
C GLU A 87 1.71 12.38 -16.46
N PRO A 88 2.64 12.78 -17.37
CA PRO A 88 3.96 13.27 -16.96
C PRO A 88 3.90 14.53 -16.08
N LEU A 89 2.86 15.35 -16.24
CA LEU A 89 2.66 16.55 -15.44
C LEU A 89 2.24 16.19 -14.01
N VAL A 90 1.27 15.28 -13.86
CA VAL A 90 0.80 14.81 -12.55
C VAL A 90 1.96 14.21 -11.76
N PHE A 91 2.67 13.24 -12.34
CA PHE A 91 3.81 12.60 -11.68
C PHE A 91 4.96 13.56 -11.42
N GLY A 92 5.28 14.43 -12.37
CA GLY A 92 6.36 15.41 -12.17
C GLY A 92 6.08 16.33 -10.98
N VAL A 93 4.83 16.74 -10.79
CA VAL A 93 4.43 17.55 -9.62
C VAL A 93 4.53 16.75 -8.33
N MET A 94 4.04 15.50 -8.31
CA MET A 94 4.18 14.59 -7.16
C MET A 94 5.64 14.44 -6.73
N GLU A 95 6.50 14.01 -7.64
CA GLU A 95 7.94 13.81 -7.37
C GLU A 95 8.62 15.09 -6.84
N SER A 96 8.22 16.24 -7.36
CA SER A 96 8.81 17.52 -6.96
C SER A 96 8.37 17.95 -5.55
N LEU A 97 7.13 17.64 -5.17
CA LEU A 97 6.63 17.87 -3.81
C LEU A 97 7.24 16.88 -2.82
N ASP A 98 7.36 15.61 -3.18
CA ASP A 98 8.02 14.60 -2.36
C ASP A 98 9.50 14.94 -2.11
N ALA A 99 10.20 15.43 -3.13
CA ALA A 99 11.59 15.89 -3.02
C ALA A 99 11.79 17.08 -2.06
N LEU A 100 10.72 17.82 -1.71
CA LEU A 100 10.79 18.87 -0.69
C LEU A 100 10.79 18.31 0.75
N GLY A 101 10.44 17.04 0.94
CA GLY A 101 10.34 16.42 2.27
C GLY A 101 9.20 16.96 3.12
N GLY A 102 8.13 17.44 2.48
CA GLY A 102 6.91 17.91 3.15
C GLY A 102 5.93 16.78 3.49
N ALA A 103 4.84 17.09 4.19
CA ALA A 103 3.75 16.14 4.39
C ALA A 103 3.08 15.81 3.04
N SER A 104 2.62 14.57 2.85
CA SER A 104 1.96 14.14 1.61
C SER A 104 0.78 15.06 1.23
N ALA A 105 0.59 15.24 -0.07
CA ALA A 105 -0.44 16.09 -0.65
C ALA A 105 -1.08 15.38 -1.85
N LEU A 106 -2.40 15.47 -1.97
CA LEU A 106 -3.11 14.93 -3.13
C LEU A 106 -2.73 15.73 -4.38
N VAL A 107 -2.11 15.08 -5.36
CA VAL A 107 -1.91 15.64 -6.70
C VAL A 107 -2.79 14.88 -7.67
N ALA A 108 -3.83 15.53 -8.19
CA ALA A 108 -4.82 14.83 -9.00
C ALA A 108 -5.35 15.73 -10.14
N PRO A 109 -5.58 15.15 -11.33
CA PRO A 109 -6.30 15.83 -12.40
C PRO A 109 -7.78 15.99 -12.04
N TRP A 110 -8.41 17.07 -12.53
CA TRP A 110 -9.83 17.31 -12.38
C TRP A 110 -10.45 17.86 -13.66
N ARG A 111 -11.56 17.24 -14.08
CA ARG A 111 -12.32 17.61 -15.31
C ARG A 111 -13.75 18.06 -15.06
N GLY A 112 -14.17 18.14 -13.80
CA GLY A 112 -15.52 18.58 -13.49
C GLY A 112 -15.69 20.09 -13.60
N SER A 113 -16.92 20.54 -13.38
CA SER A 113 -17.26 21.95 -13.58
C SER A 113 -16.68 22.85 -12.48
N ALA A 114 -16.52 24.14 -12.78
CA ALA A 114 -16.04 25.14 -11.82
C ALA A 114 -16.94 25.30 -10.58
N ASP A 115 -18.20 24.85 -10.65
CA ASP A 115 -19.17 24.91 -9.56
C ASP A 115 -19.13 23.69 -8.63
N GLU A 116 -18.37 22.65 -9.00
CA GLU A 116 -18.19 21.44 -8.20
C GLU A 116 -17.00 21.58 -7.25
N ASP A 117 -17.07 20.94 -6.09
CA ASP A 117 -15.93 20.80 -5.19
C ASP A 117 -14.84 19.95 -5.88
N SER A 118 -13.90 20.64 -6.52
CA SER A 118 -12.83 20.02 -7.29
C SER A 118 -11.98 19.07 -6.45
N TYR A 119 -11.89 19.29 -5.13
CA TYR A 119 -11.14 18.38 -4.26
C TYR A 119 -11.90 17.07 -4.05
N ALA A 120 -13.17 17.14 -3.66
CA ALA A 120 -13.97 15.93 -3.42
C ALA A 120 -14.14 15.08 -4.69
N GLY A 121 -14.24 15.75 -5.85
CA GLY A 121 -14.25 15.10 -7.15
C GLY A 121 -12.92 14.44 -7.49
N ALA A 122 -11.81 15.20 -7.44
CA ALA A 122 -10.48 14.68 -7.75
C ALA A 122 -10.05 13.55 -6.80
N LEU A 123 -10.39 13.63 -5.51
CA LEU A 123 -10.14 12.57 -4.54
C LEU A 123 -10.90 11.28 -4.91
N ARG A 124 -12.15 11.41 -5.35
CA ARG A 124 -12.94 10.24 -5.79
C ARG A 124 -12.30 9.60 -7.02
N ASP A 125 -11.98 10.41 -8.03
CA ASP A 125 -11.37 9.94 -9.27
C ASP A 125 -10.00 9.29 -9.00
N HIS A 126 -9.22 9.84 -8.06
CA HIS A 126 -7.95 9.26 -7.61
C HIS A 126 -8.16 7.91 -6.91
N VAL A 127 -9.11 7.84 -5.98
CA VAL A 127 -9.47 6.58 -5.30
C VAL A 127 -9.94 5.51 -6.29
N GLU A 128 -10.67 5.89 -7.33
CA GLU A 128 -11.13 4.98 -8.38
C GLU A 128 -9.99 4.56 -9.30
N ARG A 129 -9.16 5.50 -9.78
CA ARG A 129 -8.02 5.24 -10.68
C ARG A 129 -7.04 4.24 -10.08
N PHE A 130 -6.75 4.36 -8.79
CA PHE A 130 -5.80 3.49 -8.09
C PHE A 130 -6.48 2.35 -7.33
N GLU A 131 -7.78 2.13 -7.54
CA GLU A 131 -8.56 1.05 -6.93
C GLU A 131 -8.46 1.02 -5.38
N LEU A 132 -8.23 2.17 -4.73
CA LEU A 132 -7.89 2.24 -3.30
C LEU A 132 -9.00 1.75 -2.36
N ARG A 133 -10.21 1.56 -2.90
CA ARG A 133 -11.38 1.04 -2.20
C ARG A 133 -12.06 -0.11 -2.96
N LYS A 134 -11.32 -0.84 -3.77
CA LYS A 134 -11.84 -2.01 -4.48
C LYS A 134 -12.28 -3.07 -3.49
N ARG A 135 -13.55 -3.43 -3.57
CA ARG A 135 -14.16 -4.45 -2.71
C ARG A 135 -13.56 -5.80 -3.02
N VAL A 136 -13.37 -6.61 -1.98
CA VAL A 136 -13.02 -8.01 -2.16
C VAL A 136 -14.07 -8.73 -3.02
N ALA A 137 -13.64 -9.70 -3.81
CA ALA A 137 -14.53 -10.55 -4.54
C ALA A 137 -15.39 -11.38 -3.58
N VAL A 138 -16.65 -11.61 -3.94
CA VAL A 138 -17.57 -12.43 -3.14
C VAL A 138 -18.37 -13.36 -4.04
N ASP A 139 -18.65 -14.56 -3.53
CA ASP A 139 -19.55 -15.50 -4.17
C ASP A 139 -20.96 -15.36 -3.60
N ALA A 140 -21.85 -14.76 -4.40
CA ALA A 140 -23.26 -14.61 -4.07
C ALA A 140 -24.00 -15.95 -3.90
N THR A 141 -23.44 -17.06 -4.40
CA THR A 141 -24.04 -18.41 -4.29
C THR A 141 -23.63 -19.16 -3.02
N SER A 142 -22.69 -18.64 -2.24
CA SER A 142 -22.27 -19.25 -0.99
C SER A 142 -23.46 -19.39 -0.05
N THR A 143 -23.67 -20.60 0.49
CA THR A 143 -24.78 -20.94 1.40
C THR A 143 -24.38 -20.88 2.87
N TRP A 144 -23.13 -20.51 3.17
CA TRP A 144 -22.64 -20.41 4.54
C TRP A 144 -23.41 -19.38 5.37
N ASP A 145 -23.72 -19.74 6.63
CA ASP A 145 -24.51 -18.95 7.59
C ASP A 145 -23.60 -18.39 8.70
N PRO A 146 -23.49 -17.06 8.88
CA PRO A 146 -22.65 -16.46 9.92
C PRO A 146 -23.01 -16.84 11.36
N LYS A 147 -24.19 -17.43 11.60
CA LYS A 147 -24.59 -17.91 12.93
C LYS A 147 -23.76 -19.07 13.46
N VAL A 148 -22.98 -19.75 12.62
CA VAL A 148 -22.08 -20.81 13.09
C VAL A 148 -20.80 -20.25 13.74
N VAL A 149 -20.52 -18.95 13.57
CA VAL A 149 -19.35 -18.31 14.16
C VAL A 149 -19.55 -18.14 15.66
N SER A 150 -18.54 -18.55 16.43
CA SER A 150 -18.48 -18.37 17.87
C SER A 150 -17.30 -17.47 18.24
N PRO A 151 -17.54 -16.27 18.80
CA PRO A 151 -16.48 -15.49 19.43
C PRO A 151 -15.90 -16.27 20.62
N VAL A 152 -14.59 -16.46 20.61
CA VAL A 152 -13.83 -17.14 21.66
C VAL A 152 -13.25 -16.12 22.64
N ALA A 153 -12.76 -15.00 22.10
CA ALA A 153 -12.21 -13.90 22.87
C ALA A 153 -12.55 -12.58 22.17
N HIS A 154 -12.75 -11.55 22.97
CA HIS A 154 -12.85 -10.17 22.55
C HIS A 154 -12.09 -9.35 23.59
N VAL A 155 -10.93 -8.84 23.18
CA VAL A 155 -10.01 -8.12 24.05
C VAL A 155 -9.85 -6.71 23.51
N GLU A 156 -10.00 -5.75 24.39
CA GLU A 156 -9.60 -4.37 24.14
C GLU A 156 -8.14 -4.23 24.57
N ILE A 157 -7.30 -3.80 23.64
CA ILE A 157 -5.87 -3.59 23.82
C ILE A 157 -5.68 -2.09 23.78
N ASP A 158 -5.30 -1.50 24.90
CA ASP A 158 -5.07 -0.07 24.98
C ASP A 158 -3.93 0.30 23.99
N GLY A 159 -4.25 1.09 22.97
CA GLY A 159 -3.30 1.48 21.91
C GLY A 159 -2.54 2.76 22.26
N ALA A 160 -2.01 3.44 21.24
CA ALA A 160 -1.33 4.71 21.41
C ALA A 160 -2.30 5.90 21.62
N VAL A 161 -1.75 6.99 22.14
CA VAL A 161 -2.39 8.32 22.10
C VAL A 161 -2.11 8.91 20.74
N ASP A 162 -3.15 9.36 20.03
CA ASP A 162 -2.99 10.02 18.73
C ASP A 162 -2.43 11.45 18.86
N ASP A 163 -2.16 12.10 17.73
CA ASP A 163 -1.63 13.47 17.68
C ASP A 163 -2.57 14.51 18.31
N ASP A 164 -3.85 14.19 18.44
CA ASP A 164 -4.89 15.04 19.04
C ASP A 164 -5.02 14.80 20.56
N GLY A 165 -4.26 13.84 21.10
CA GLY A 165 -4.30 13.48 22.52
C GLY A 165 -5.43 12.53 22.89
N GLU A 166 -6.15 11.97 21.90
CA GLU A 166 -7.19 10.97 22.13
C GLU A 166 -6.56 9.57 22.29
N PHE A 167 -7.08 8.81 23.25
CA PHE A 167 -6.62 7.47 23.54
C PHE A 167 -7.32 6.47 22.62
N ASP A 168 -6.55 5.76 21.80
CA ASP A 168 -7.13 4.84 20.82
C ASP A 168 -7.04 3.39 21.31
N VAL A 169 -8.17 2.68 21.33
CA VAL A 169 -8.27 1.30 21.87
C VAL A 169 -8.37 0.27 20.75
N SER A 170 -7.33 -0.54 20.60
CA SER A 170 -7.25 -1.60 19.59
C SER A 170 -8.14 -2.75 20.04
N ARG A 171 -8.61 -3.55 19.08
CA ARG A 171 -9.43 -4.72 19.41
C ARG A 171 -8.85 -5.95 18.77
N LEU A 172 -8.80 -7.02 19.56
CA LEU A 172 -8.54 -8.38 19.12
C LEU A 172 -9.83 -9.19 19.28
N VAL A 173 -10.28 -9.79 18.19
CA VAL A 173 -11.43 -10.69 18.16
C VAL A 173 -10.97 -12.05 17.66
N VAL A 174 -11.15 -13.08 18.49
CA VAL A 174 -10.83 -14.47 18.13
C VAL A 174 -12.11 -15.23 17.85
N LEU A 175 -12.18 -15.87 16.69
CA LEU A 175 -13.37 -16.53 16.17
C LEU A 175 -13.07 -18.00 15.88
N ASP A 176 -13.99 -18.87 16.29
CA ASP A 176 -14.06 -20.26 15.81
C ASP A 176 -15.29 -20.40 14.89
N GLY A 177 -15.23 -21.28 13.89
CA GLY A 177 -16.35 -21.59 12.99
C GLY A 177 -16.51 -20.69 11.76
N LEU A 178 -15.74 -19.59 11.67
CA LEU A 178 -15.63 -18.80 10.44
C LEU A 178 -14.99 -19.65 9.32
N VAL A 179 -13.88 -20.31 9.66
CA VAL A 179 -13.21 -21.30 8.80
C VAL A 179 -13.51 -22.69 9.36
N ASP A 180 -14.33 -23.44 8.64
CA ASP A 180 -14.63 -24.84 8.95
C ASP A 180 -13.56 -25.77 8.36
N GLU A 181 -13.63 -27.06 8.68
CA GLU A 181 -12.65 -28.04 8.22
C GLU A 181 -12.54 -28.13 6.69
N PRO A 182 -13.64 -28.16 5.90
CA PRO A 182 -13.54 -28.10 4.45
C PRO A 182 -12.78 -26.87 3.95
N LEU A 183 -13.15 -25.66 4.41
CA LEU A 183 -12.47 -24.44 3.99
C LEU A 183 -11.01 -24.40 4.44
N ARG A 184 -10.72 -24.83 5.67
CA ARG A 184 -9.35 -24.91 6.21
C ARG A 184 -8.46 -25.78 5.32
N ARG A 185 -8.93 -26.99 4.99
CA ARG A 185 -8.19 -27.93 4.15
C ARG A 185 -7.99 -27.37 2.75
N ASP A 186 -9.02 -26.76 2.17
CA ASP A 186 -8.93 -26.19 0.82
C ASP A 186 -7.99 -24.96 0.78
N LEU A 187 -7.96 -24.14 1.84
CA LEU A 187 -6.99 -23.05 2.01
C LEU A 187 -5.56 -23.59 2.16
N LEU A 188 -5.38 -24.63 2.99
CA LEU A 188 -4.08 -25.27 3.17
C LEU A 188 -3.57 -25.90 1.86
N GLY A 189 -4.46 -26.47 1.05
CA GLY A 189 -4.10 -27.01 -0.27
C GLY A 189 -3.60 -25.98 -1.27
N LEU A 190 -3.86 -24.68 -1.05
CA LEU A 190 -3.22 -23.61 -1.84
C LEU A 190 -1.73 -23.44 -1.51
N LEU A 191 -1.29 -23.94 -0.34
CA LEU A 191 0.10 -23.91 0.13
C LEU A 191 0.88 -25.18 -0.25
N GLY A 192 0.39 -25.89 -1.27
CA GLY A 192 0.93 -27.18 -1.72
C GLY A 192 0.36 -28.38 -0.95
N ASP A 193 0.39 -29.54 -1.60
CA ASP A 193 0.04 -30.84 -1.00
C ASP A 193 1.32 -31.66 -0.88
N SER A 194 1.67 -32.07 0.34
CA SER A 194 2.80 -32.96 0.62
C SER A 194 2.67 -34.33 -0.08
N GLY A 195 1.47 -34.68 -0.57
CA GLY A 195 1.18 -35.92 -1.29
C GLY A 195 1.12 -37.16 -0.41
N ASP A 196 1.22 -37.00 0.92
CA ASP A 196 1.21 -38.10 1.89
C ASP A 196 -0.20 -38.39 2.46
N GLY A 197 -1.20 -37.64 2.00
CA GLY A 197 -2.60 -37.76 2.42
C GLY A 197 -2.90 -37.23 3.83
N ARG A 198 -1.92 -36.60 4.51
CA ARG A 198 -2.09 -36.02 5.84
C ARG A 198 -2.66 -34.60 5.82
N CYS A 199 -2.82 -34.01 4.63
CA CYS A 199 -3.20 -32.61 4.46
C CYS A 199 -2.24 -31.69 5.23
N ASP A 200 -0.93 -31.92 5.05
CA ASP A 200 0.14 -31.06 5.55
C ASP A 200 0.64 -30.16 4.41
N PRO A 201 1.13 -28.94 4.70
CA PRO A 201 1.67 -28.07 3.67
C PRO A 201 2.91 -28.71 3.03
N ASP A 202 3.12 -28.49 1.73
CA ASP A 202 4.31 -28.99 1.05
C ASP A 202 5.56 -28.24 1.56
N PRO A 203 6.51 -28.88 2.25
CA PRO A 203 7.68 -28.19 2.79
C PRO A 203 8.58 -27.59 1.69
N SER A 204 8.44 -28.01 0.43
CA SER A 204 9.27 -27.53 -0.68
C SER A 204 8.96 -26.10 -1.12
N VAL A 205 7.78 -25.58 -0.78
CA VAL A 205 7.36 -24.20 -1.12
C VAL A 205 7.67 -23.19 -0.02
N TRP A 206 8.27 -23.64 1.09
CA TRP A 206 8.66 -22.80 2.20
C TRP A 206 10.17 -22.55 2.17
N THR A 207 10.54 -21.27 2.19
CA THR A 207 11.93 -20.83 2.18
C THR A 207 12.26 -20.18 3.52
N LYS A 208 13.29 -20.68 4.19
CA LYS A 208 13.87 -20.05 5.37
C LYS A 208 14.57 -18.74 4.98
N ASP A 209 14.49 -17.74 5.83
CA ASP A 209 15.08 -16.40 5.62
C ASP A 209 14.43 -15.61 4.47
N LEU A 210 13.24 -16.01 4.02
CA LEU A 210 12.59 -15.33 2.89
C LEU A 210 12.03 -13.96 3.28
N TYR A 211 11.42 -13.87 4.45
CA TYR A 211 10.95 -12.60 5.00
C TYR A 211 11.89 -12.16 6.11
N THR A 212 12.32 -10.92 6.01
CA THR A 212 13.03 -10.21 7.07
C THR A 212 12.21 -8.99 7.42
N GLU A 213 12.10 -8.66 8.70
CA GLU A 213 11.46 -7.40 9.10
C GLU A 213 12.14 -6.22 8.40
N LEU A 214 11.37 -5.49 7.59
CA LEU A 214 11.80 -4.24 6.99
C LEU A 214 11.60 -3.14 8.03
N VAL A 215 12.69 -2.67 8.63
CA VAL A 215 12.66 -1.52 9.52
C VAL A 215 13.14 -0.31 8.73
N LEU A 216 12.29 0.71 8.58
CA LEU A 216 12.67 1.98 7.98
C LEU A 216 13.01 2.99 9.09
N ASP A 217 14.02 3.82 8.87
CA ASP A 217 14.27 4.98 9.72
C ASP A 217 13.26 6.10 9.45
N ALA A 218 13.30 7.17 10.25
CA ALA A 218 12.40 8.33 10.08
C ALA A 218 12.56 9.05 8.73
N ALA A 219 13.60 8.75 7.96
CA ALA A 219 13.83 9.27 6.63
C ALA A 219 13.48 8.22 5.53
N GLY A 220 12.86 7.10 5.91
CA GLY A 220 12.44 6.05 4.99
C GLY A 220 13.58 5.15 4.50
N ASN A 221 14.77 5.21 5.10
CA ASN A 221 15.88 4.35 4.70
C ASN A 221 15.81 3.00 5.42
N GLU A 222 16.12 1.92 4.71
CA GLU A 222 16.24 0.59 5.29
C GLU A 222 17.32 0.57 6.39
N VAL A 223 16.89 0.18 7.59
CA VAL A 223 17.75 -0.10 8.71
C VAL A 223 18.09 -1.59 8.65
N PRO A 224 19.37 -1.96 8.53
CA PRO A 224 19.75 -3.37 8.53
C PRO A 224 19.27 -4.02 9.82
N PRO A 225 18.75 -5.25 9.74
CA PRO A 225 18.18 -5.92 10.90
C PRO A 225 19.24 -6.06 12.00
N PRO A 226 18.85 -5.99 13.29
CA PRO A 226 19.78 -6.12 14.39
C PRO A 226 20.55 -7.45 14.31
N PRO A 227 21.83 -7.50 14.76
CA PRO A 227 22.60 -8.74 14.79
C PRO A 227 21.88 -9.81 15.61
N GLY A 228 21.43 -10.88 14.95
CA GLY A 228 20.64 -11.96 15.59
C GLY A 228 19.14 -11.90 15.31
N ALA A 229 18.67 -11.01 14.43
CA ALA A 229 17.33 -11.08 13.85
C ALA A 229 17.08 -12.49 13.30
N LYS A 230 15.93 -13.03 13.66
CA LYS A 230 15.63 -14.45 13.54
C LYS A 230 14.99 -14.75 12.19
N ALA A 231 15.50 -15.81 11.56
CA ALA A 231 15.05 -16.34 10.30
C ALA A 231 13.62 -16.90 10.41
N CYS A 232 12.64 -16.34 9.72
CA CYS A 232 11.34 -16.99 9.59
C CYS A 232 11.24 -17.80 8.30
N TRP A 233 10.25 -18.69 8.25
CA TRP A 233 9.91 -19.43 7.04
C TRP A 233 8.78 -18.73 6.32
N GLY A 234 9.03 -18.32 5.09
CA GLY A 234 8.06 -17.69 4.22
C GLY A 234 7.68 -18.58 3.05
N LEU A 235 6.44 -18.45 2.59
CA LEU A 235 5.99 -19.06 1.34
C LEU A 235 6.69 -18.39 0.16
N ASP A 236 7.14 -19.16 -0.83
CA ASP A 236 7.80 -18.58 -2.00
C ASP A 236 6.92 -17.56 -2.76
N GLY A 237 7.59 -16.68 -3.52
CA GLY A 237 6.94 -15.55 -4.18
C GLY A 237 5.88 -15.96 -5.21
N ASP A 238 6.09 -17.05 -5.95
CA ASP A 238 5.15 -17.51 -6.97
C ASP A 238 3.84 -18.00 -6.34
N HIS A 239 3.93 -18.76 -5.26
CA HIS A 239 2.76 -19.21 -4.52
C HIS A 239 2.07 -18.03 -3.81
N LEU A 240 2.82 -17.08 -3.25
CA LEU A 240 2.24 -15.91 -2.61
C LEU A 240 1.51 -15.01 -3.62
N LEU A 241 2.08 -14.80 -4.81
CA LEU A 241 1.44 -14.08 -5.91
C LEU A 241 0.14 -14.77 -6.35
N ALA A 242 0.12 -16.10 -6.42
CA ALA A 242 -1.09 -16.85 -6.75
C ALA A 242 -2.20 -16.68 -5.70
N LEU A 243 -1.86 -16.55 -4.40
CA LEU A 243 -2.82 -16.23 -3.35
C LEU A 243 -3.37 -14.79 -3.48
N CYS A 244 -2.53 -13.87 -3.95
CA CYS A 244 -2.83 -12.46 -4.12
C CYS A 244 -3.52 -12.12 -5.44
N ASP A 245 -3.65 -13.06 -6.39
CA ASP A 245 -4.34 -12.84 -7.66
C ASP A 245 -5.78 -12.37 -7.42
N GLU A 246 -6.11 -11.18 -7.95
CA GLU A 246 -7.44 -10.58 -7.87
C GLU A 246 -8.27 -10.81 -9.14
N ASP A 247 -7.64 -11.14 -10.27
CA ASP A 247 -8.34 -11.44 -11.52
C ASP A 247 -8.88 -12.87 -11.51
N THR A 248 -8.13 -13.78 -10.90
CA THR A 248 -8.47 -15.20 -10.77
C THR A 248 -8.47 -15.64 -9.30
N VAL A 249 -9.20 -14.91 -8.44
CA VAL A 249 -9.24 -15.18 -6.98
C VAL A 249 -9.45 -16.67 -6.70
N PRO A 250 -8.48 -17.35 -6.05
CA PRO A 250 -8.59 -18.76 -5.75
C PRO A 250 -9.86 -19.07 -4.98
N ARG A 251 -10.53 -20.17 -5.34
CA ARG A 251 -11.84 -20.50 -4.78
C ARG A 251 -11.90 -20.53 -3.24
N PRO A 252 -10.90 -21.06 -2.52
CA PRO A 252 -10.89 -21.02 -1.06
C PRO A 252 -10.76 -19.59 -0.50
N ILE A 253 -9.98 -18.73 -1.16
CA ILE A 253 -9.83 -17.32 -0.78
C ILE A 253 -11.13 -16.55 -1.03
N LEU A 254 -11.79 -16.79 -2.18
CA LEU A 254 -13.09 -16.21 -2.50
C LEU A 254 -14.15 -16.59 -1.45
N GLU A 255 -14.17 -17.84 -1.00
CA GLU A 255 -15.08 -18.28 0.07
C GLU A 255 -14.74 -17.60 1.40
N LEU A 256 -13.46 -17.49 1.79
CA LEU A 256 -13.05 -16.76 2.99
C LEU A 256 -13.49 -15.29 2.97
N GLN A 257 -13.25 -14.59 1.85
CA GLN A 257 -13.69 -13.20 1.64
C GLN A 257 -15.21 -13.06 1.71
N THR A 258 -15.94 -14.03 1.16
CA THR A 258 -17.40 -14.08 1.21
C THR A 258 -17.90 -14.23 2.65
N ARG A 259 -17.31 -15.12 3.43
CA ARG A 259 -17.69 -15.35 4.83
C ARG A 259 -17.38 -14.14 5.70
N LEU A 260 -16.21 -13.53 5.54
CA LEU A 260 -15.84 -12.29 6.23
C LEU A 260 -16.84 -11.17 5.91
N THR A 261 -17.15 -10.95 4.63
CA THR A 261 -18.10 -9.91 4.21
C THR A 261 -19.51 -10.15 4.77
N LYS A 262 -19.96 -11.41 4.86
CA LYS A 262 -21.27 -11.76 5.46
C LYS A 262 -21.29 -11.63 6.98
N TYR A 263 -20.16 -11.87 7.64
CA TYR A 263 -20.04 -11.81 9.10
C TYR A 263 -19.96 -10.36 9.59
N LEU A 264 -19.27 -9.49 8.85
CA LEU A 264 -19.14 -8.08 9.17
C LEU A 264 -20.45 -7.31 8.96
N ASP A 265 -20.56 -6.16 9.63
CA ASP A 265 -21.69 -5.26 9.45
C ASP A 265 -21.78 -4.81 7.98
N PRO A 266 -22.98 -4.83 7.34
CA PRO A 266 -23.13 -4.45 5.93
C PRO A 266 -22.70 -3.01 5.59
N SER A 267 -22.56 -2.14 6.58
CA SER A 267 -22.02 -0.78 6.38
C SER A 267 -20.50 -0.76 6.18
N ILE A 268 -19.80 -1.84 6.54
CA ILE A 268 -18.36 -1.99 6.35
C ILE A 268 -18.07 -2.41 4.91
N THR A 269 -17.19 -1.65 4.27
CA THR A 269 -16.61 -2.04 2.97
C THR A 269 -15.28 -2.73 3.23
N LEU A 270 -15.23 -4.04 2.96
CA LEU A 270 -14.00 -4.83 3.05
C LEU A 270 -13.24 -4.77 1.73
N CYS A 271 -11.97 -4.36 1.81
CA CYS A 271 -11.04 -4.29 0.69
C CYS A 271 -9.78 -5.11 1.03
N ARG A 272 -9.07 -5.62 0.01
CA ARG A 272 -7.66 -5.95 0.21
C ARG A 272 -6.87 -4.65 0.33
N VAL A 273 -5.73 -4.70 1.02
CA VAL A 273 -4.80 -3.58 0.99
C VAL A 273 -4.32 -3.41 -0.46
N PRO A 274 -4.53 -2.26 -1.10
CA PRO A 274 -4.17 -2.09 -2.50
C PRO A 274 -2.64 -2.03 -2.65
N PRO A 275 -2.06 -2.50 -3.77
CA PRO A 275 -0.61 -2.41 -4.01
C PRO A 275 -0.06 -0.98 -3.85
N ALA A 276 -0.87 0.00 -4.27
CA ALA A 276 -0.60 1.43 -4.13
C ALA A 276 -0.49 1.93 -2.66
N CYS A 277 -0.62 1.04 -1.68
CA CYS A 277 -0.51 1.35 -0.25
C CYS A 277 0.83 0.91 0.35
N LEU A 278 1.31 -0.29 -0.01
CA LEU A 278 2.51 -0.89 0.57
C LEU A 278 3.73 -0.75 -0.35
N GLY A 279 3.53 -0.40 -1.62
CA GLY A 279 4.57 -0.39 -2.65
C GLY A 279 4.59 -1.69 -3.46
N ASP A 280 5.25 -1.65 -4.62
CA ASP A 280 5.20 -2.74 -5.61
C ASP A 280 5.81 -4.06 -5.13
N ASP A 281 6.67 -4.00 -4.10
CA ASP A 281 7.40 -5.16 -3.56
C ASP A 281 6.73 -5.80 -2.33
N ILE A 282 5.63 -5.23 -1.82
CA ILE A 282 4.96 -5.72 -0.60
C ILE A 282 3.56 -6.24 -0.95
N LEU A 283 3.36 -7.54 -0.71
CA LEU A 283 2.10 -8.21 -0.98
C LEU A 283 1.10 -8.06 0.19
N PRO A 284 -0.22 -7.98 -0.09
CA PRO A 284 -1.25 -7.77 0.94
C PRO A 284 -1.53 -9.03 1.78
N ILE A 285 -0.89 -10.15 1.46
CA ILE A 285 -0.98 -11.41 2.19
C ILE A 285 0.45 -11.80 2.57
N ALA A 286 0.63 -12.24 3.80
CA ALA A 286 1.83 -12.96 4.23
C ALA A 286 1.44 -14.39 4.60
N ALA A 287 2.29 -15.35 4.25
CA ALA A 287 2.16 -16.74 4.65
C ALA A 287 3.45 -17.19 5.31
N ASN A 288 3.37 -17.44 6.62
CA ASN A 288 4.52 -17.80 7.46
C ASN A 288 4.30 -19.19 8.05
N ALA A 289 5.36 -20.01 8.06
CA ALA A 289 5.32 -21.32 8.70
C ALA A 289 5.78 -21.19 10.17
N PRO A 290 4.89 -21.49 11.13
CA PRO A 290 5.21 -21.46 12.54
C PRO A 290 6.30 -22.51 12.91
N GLN A 291 7.24 -22.20 13.84
CA GLN A 291 8.32 -23.08 14.35
C GLN A 291 8.53 -23.08 15.89
N HIS A 292 8.72 -24.27 16.47
CA HIS A 292 8.70 -24.53 17.92
C HIS A 292 9.60 -23.59 18.74
N ARG A 293 9.11 -23.21 19.94
CA ARG A 293 9.67 -22.22 20.91
C ARG A 293 11.17 -22.30 21.20
N ASP A 294 11.78 -23.47 21.05
CA ASP A 294 13.20 -23.69 21.37
C ASP A 294 14.16 -23.36 20.21
N GLY A 295 13.64 -22.89 19.08
CA GLY A 295 14.40 -22.50 17.89
C GLY A 295 14.78 -21.02 17.80
N SER A 296 15.79 -20.74 16.98
CA SER A 296 16.22 -19.40 16.55
C SER A 296 15.29 -18.74 15.53
N ASP A 297 14.08 -19.25 15.32
CA ASP A 297 13.28 -19.02 14.10
C ASP A 297 11.89 -18.38 14.40
N ALA A 298 11.77 -17.64 15.52
CA ALA A 298 10.54 -16.92 15.91
C ALA A 298 10.50 -15.48 15.38
N PHE A 299 9.31 -14.95 15.06
CA PHE A 299 9.08 -13.53 14.76
C PHE A 299 9.12 -12.69 16.04
N ASP A 300 9.72 -11.50 15.97
CA ASP A 300 9.84 -10.55 17.08
C ASP A 300 8.60 -9.62 17.12
N TRP A 301 8.57 -8.66 18.06
CA TRP A 301 7.48 -7.67 18.17
C TRP A 301 7.50 -6.74 16.97
N HIS A 302 6.42 -6.73 16.20
CA HIS A 302 6.24 -5.87 15.04
C HIS A 302 4.83 -5.27 14.99
N ILE A 303 4.61 -4.40 14.00
CA ILE A 303 3.33 -3.79 13.69
C ILE A 303 2.99 -4.14 12.25
N ASP A 304 1.82 -4.73 12.02
CA ASP A 304 1.36 -5.00 10.67
C ASP A 304 0.78 -3.74 10.02
N GLY A 305 1.36 -3.33 8.89
CA GLY A 305 0.77 -2.34 7.98
C GLY A 305 0.37 -1.01 8.64
N ASP A 306 1.28 -0.41 9.43
CA ASP A 306 1.05 0.89 10.08
C ASP A 306 0.91 2.01 9.04
N PRO A 307 -0.28 2.63 8.88
CA PRO A 307 -0.50 3.67 7.87
C PRO A 307 0.28 4.96 8.13
N ALA A 308 0.84 5.13 9.33
CA ALA A 308 1.76 6.23 9.64
C ALA A 308 3.17 6.01 9.05
N GLN A 309 3.52 4.76 8.71
CA GLN A 309 4.86 4.37 8.26
C GLN A 309 4.90 3.94 6.79
N HIS A 310 3.80 4.05 6.06
CA HIS A 310 3.78 3.73 4.63
C HIS A 310 4.71 4.64 3.83
N PRO A 311 5.26 4.17 2.70
CA PRO A 311 6.00 5.05 1.79
C PRO A 311 5.06 6.04 1.09
N PRO A 312 5.59 7.18 0.59
CA PRO A 312 4.87 8.04 -0.34
C PRO A 312 4.31 7.23 -1.52
N SER A 313 3.00 7.33 -1.72
CA SER A 313 2.24 6.51 -2.65
C SER A 313 0.86 7.13 -2.94
N PRO A 314 0.14 6.67 -3.98
CA PRO A 314 -1.22 7.13 -4.25
C PRO A 314 -2.16 6.98 -3.04
N TRP A 315 -1.90 6.02 -2.14
CA TRP A 315 -2.62 5.88 -0.88
C TRP A 315 -2.38 7.06 0.06
N THR A 316 -1.12 7.41 0.32
CA THR A 316 -0.78 8.52 1.22
C THR A 316 -1.22 9.85 0.63
N ASP A 317 -1.27 9.98 -0.69
CA ASP A 317 -1.80 11.20 -1.34
C ASP A 317 -3.30 11.38 -1.07
N ALA A 318 -4.06 10.27 -1.11
CA ALA A 318 -5.50 10.29 -0.86
C ALA A 318 -5.85 10.43 0.62
N PHE A 319 -5.11 9.76 1.50
CA PHE A 319 -5.49 9.60 2.91
C PHE A 319 -4.51 10.21 3.91
N GLY A 320 -3.33 10.64 3.47
CA GLY A 320 -2.24 11.11 4.32
C GLY A 320 -1.62 10.01 5.18
N PHE A 321 -0.52 10.34 5.85
CA PHE A 321 -0.04 9.56 6.98
C PHE A 321 -0.98 9.74 8.16
N HIS A 322 -1.38 8.64 8.80
CA HIS A 322 -2.30 8.67 9.93
C HIS A 322 -2.11 7.45 10.81
N GLY A 323 -2.31 7.63 12.11
CA GLY A 323 -2.50 6.49 13.01
C GLY A 323 -3.67 5.63 12.53
N ASN A 324 -3.50 4.31 12.59
CA ASN A 324 -4.58 3.40 12.24
C ASN A 324 -5.81 3.73 13.12
N ARG A 325 -7.02 3.61 12.56
CA ARG A 325 -8.32 3.88 13.21
C ARG A 325 -8.70 5.36 13.40
N ARG A 326 -7.86 6.31 12.95
CA ARG A 326 -8.22 7.74 12.87
C ARG A 326 -9.58 7.94 12.20
N ARG A 327 -10.44 8.73 12.82
CA ARG A 327 -11.83 8.94 12.33
C ARG A 327 -11.84 9.46 10.89
N GLY A 328 -12.66 8.84 10.05
CA GLY A 328 -12.82 9.24 8.64
C GLY A 328 -11.71 8.73 7.72
N LYS A 329 -10.68 8.07 8.26
CA LYS A 329 -9.65 7.37 7.49
C LYS A 329 -9.96 5.87 7.37
N PRO A 330 -9.46 5.19 6.32
CA PRO A 330 -9.56 3.74 6.24
C PRO A 330 -8.89 3.06 7.44
N ARG A 331 -9.40 1.90 7.85
CA ARG A 331 -8.86 1.12 8.96
C ARG A 331 -8.13 -0.10 8.43
N PHE A 332 -6.91 -0.31 8.90
CA PHE A 332 -6.12 -1.51 8.62
C PHE A 332 -6.43 -2.55 9.68
N ILE A 333 -6.64 -3.77 9.20
CA ILE A 333 -7.06 -4.91 10.02
C ILE A 333 -6.25 -6.12 9.55
N SER A 334 -5.55 -6.76 10.48
CA SER A 334 -4.94 -8.06 10.25
C SER A 334 -5.97 -9.16 10.47
N CYS A 335 -5.98 -10.16 9.58
CA CYS A 335 -6.84 -11.34 9.67
C CYS A 335 -6.00 -12.60 9.57
N LEU A 336 -5.61 -13.15 10.71
CA LEU A 336 -4.80 -14.36 10.79
C LEU A 336 -5.72 -15.59 10.79
N VAL A 337 -5.46 -16.53 9.88
CA VAL A 337 -6.19 -17.80 9.79
C VAL A 337 -5.24 -18.94 10.11
N TYR A 338 -5.54 -19.70 11.17
CA TYR A 338 -4.73 -20.85 11.57
C TYR A 338 -5.15 -22.10 10.81
N LEU A 339 -4.24 -22.63 10.01
CA LEU A 339 -4.49 -23.77 9.13
C LEU A 339 -4.00 -25.15 9.62
N PRO A 340 -3.43 -25.38 10.82
CA PRO A 340 -2.96 -26.73 11.15
C PRO A 340 -4.14 -27.70 11.26
N ALA A 341 -3.93 -28.97 10.92
CA ALA A 341 -4.98 -29.99 11.02
C ALA A 341 -5.30 -30.37 12.47
N ILE A 342 -4.28 -30.31 13.32
CA ILE A 342 -4.36 -30.52 14.77
C ILE A 342 -3.43 -29.52 15.45
N TRP A 343 -3.74 -29.16 16.69
CA TRP A 343 -2.82 -28.39 17.52
C TRP A 343 -2.93 -28.85 18.97
N GLU A 344 -1.78 -29.08 19.60
CA GLU A 344 -1.69 -29.46 21.00
C GLU A 344 -0.99 -28.39 21.81
N THR A 345 -1.46 -28.16 23.05
CA THR A 345 -0.89 -27.16 23.96
C THR A 345 0.62 -27.34 24.17
N ALA A 346 1.11 -28.59 24.13
CA ALA A 346 2.52 -28.92 24.29
C ALA A 346 3.40 -28.43 23.13
N TRP A 347 2.83 -28.19 21.94
CA TRP A 347 3.57 -27.69 20.77
C TRP A 347 3.86 -26.19 20.88
N GLY A 348 3.03 -25.47 21.63
CA GLY A 348 3.26 -24.07 21.96
C GLY A 348 2.98 -23.08 20.82
N ALA A 349 3.77 -22.01 20.85
CA ALA A 349 3.73 -20.79 20.03
C ALA A 349 2.33 -20.27 19.67
N PRO A 350 1.70 -19.66 20.69
CA PRO A 350 0.59 -18.77 20.44
C PRO A 350 1.06 -17.48 19.76
N THR A 351 0.22 -16.90 18.92
CA THR A 351 0.37 -15.49 18.57
C THR A 351 0.13 -14.67 19.82
N ARG A 352 1.00 -13.71 20.10
CA ARG A 352 0.97 -12.85 21.28
C ARG A 352 0.64 -11.41 20.87
N TYR A 353 -0.29 -10.83 21.62
CA TYR A 353 -0.65 -9.43 21.49
C TYR A 353 -0.26 -8.74 22.79
N VAL A 354 0.44 -7.61 22.69
CA VAL A 354 0.81 -6.81 23.85
C VAL A 354 -0.06 -5.58 23.91
N ASP A 355 -0.54 -5.26 25.11
CA ASP A 355 -1.05 -3.95 25.48
C ASP A 355 0.14 -3.11 25.97
N PRO A 356 0.63 -2.12 25.19
CA PRO A 356 1.83 -1.39 25.58
C PRO A 356 1.67 -0.57 26.88
N PRO A 357 0.54 0.13 27.13
CA PRO A 357 0.29 0.81 28.40
C PRO A 357 0.35 -0.09 29.64
N THR A 358 -0.23 -1.29 29.59
CA THR A 358 -0.29 -2.20 30.77
C THR A 358 0.81 -3.26 30.78
N ASN A 359 1.47 -3.47 29.64
CA ASN A 359 2.39 -4.57 29.35
C ASN A 359 1.74 -5.95 29.58
N GLU A 360 0.41 -6.05 29.47
CA GLU A 360 -0.33 -7.30 29.49
C GLU A 360 -0.16 -8.04 28.15
N ILE A 361 -0.06 -9.37 28.20
CA ILE A 361 0.14 -10.22 27.03
C ILE A 361 -1.08 -11.12 26.88
N PHE A 362 -1.69 -11.07 25.70
CA PHE A 362 -2.80 -11.95 25.31
C PHE A 362 -2.30 -12.98 24.30
N GLU A 363 -2.54 -14.26 24.60
CA GLU A 363 -2.08 -15.38 23.76
C GLU A 363 -3.25 -15.99 22.99
N VAL A 364 -3.11 -16.12 21.67
CA VAL A 364 -4.05 -16.82 20.79
C VAL A 364 -3.42 -18.12 20.32
N SER A 365 -3.99 -19.25 20.76
CA SER A 365 -3.53 -20.57 20.34
C SER A 365 -3.91 -20.85 18.87
N PRO A 366 -3.00 -21.37 18.02
CA PRO A 366 -3.24 -21.61 16.60
C PRO A 366 -4.04 -22.90 16.36
N ARG A 367 -5.31 -22.94 16.81
CA ARG A 367 -6.19 -24.10 16.63
C ARG A 367 -6.68 -24.23 15.18
N PRO A 368 -7.02 -25.44 14.72
CA PRO A 368 -7.52 -25.65 13.35
C PRO A 368 -8.72 -24.74 13.02
N GLY A 369 -8.60 -23.94 11.96
CA GLY A 369 -9.66 -23.06 11.47
C GLY A 369 -9.97 -21.85 12.35
N ARG A 370 -9.19 -21.62 13.40
CA ARG A 370 -9.34 -20.43 14.23
C ARG A 370 -8.91 -19.19 13.46
N VAL A 371 -9.63 -18.10 13.67
CA VAL A 371 -9.33 -16.81 13.06
C VAL A 371 -9.10 -15.77 14.14
N ALA A 372 -8.02 -15.01 14.06
CA ALA A 372 -7.81 -13.80 14.84
C ALA A 372 -7.94 -12.59 13.91
N ILE A 373 -8.81 -11.65 14.29
CA ILE A 373 -9.00 -10.38 13.59
C ILE A 373 -8.62 -9.28 14.54
N ASP A 374 -7.73 -8.42 14.11
CA ASP A 374 -7.22 -7.37 14.98
C ASP A 374 -6.94 -6.06 14.22
N SER A 375 -6.90 -4.97 14.97
CA SER A 375 -6.50 -3.64 14.49
C SER A 375 -5.37 -3.10 15.37
N VAL A 376 -4.49 -4.00 15.82
CA VAL A 376 -3.55 -3.76 16.91
C VAL A 376 -2.27 -3.14 16.38
N GLU A 377 -1.78 -2.12 17.09
CA GLU A 377 -0.55 -1.39 16.77
C GLU A 377 0.74 -2.11 17.21
N ARG A 378 0.69 -3.28 17.87
CA ARG A 378 1.86 -4.14 18.17
C ARG A 378 1.47 -5.60 18.37
N GLN A 379 2.14 -6.52 17.68
CA GLN A 379 1.99 -7.96 17.82
C GLN A 379 3.36 -8.63 17.90
N GLU A 380 3.51 -9.66 18.75
CA GLU A 380 4.58 -10.65 18.61
C GLU A 380 3.91 -11.90 18.13
N CYS A 381 4.30 -12.36 16.96
CA CYS A 381 3.90 -13.68 16.58
C CYS A 381 4.96 -14.69 16.98
N PHE A 382 4.76 -15.38 18.11
CA PHE A 382 5.43 -16.67 18.29
C PHE A 382 4.64 -17.68 17.50
N PHE A 383 5.28 -18.20 16.48
CA PHE A 383 4.71 -19.16 15.55
C PHE A 383 5.46 -20.48 15.80
N ALA A 384 4.77 -21.63 16.02
CA ALA A 384 5.22 -22.99 16.47
C ALA A 384 5.40 -24.05 15.38
#